data_AF-A0A0N4Y1E7-F1
#
_entry.id   AF-A0A0N4Y1E7-F1
#
_cell.length_a   1.000
_cell.length_b   1.000
_cell.length_c   1.000
_cell.angle_alpha   90.00
_cell.angle_beta   90.00
_cell.angle_gamma   90.00
#
_symmetry.space_group_name_H-M   'P 1'
#
loop_
_entity.id
_entity.type
_entity.pdbx_description
1 polymer ?
#
loop_
_entity_poly.entity_id
_entity_poly.type
_entity_poly.pdbx_seq_one_letter_code
_entity_poly.pdbx_strand_id
1 'polypeptide(L)'
;MKPRVRSASIMMVRPEQTPCLRCGHTGSPPSSLPMSLQEVSLLNRIAASTAPGSRDESSLELEAIAAVHELSFAVASISVSEMLPRTPELIFVNVTTVEDQPYCLELTHKGWRITSLRTDCMIGDFTRLDLFTTYYDSLYALMDRISPGYRSRFNDKLALKVRMAEVSFGKLLTLLT
;
A
#
# COMPACT_ATOMS: atom_id res chain seq x y z
N MET A 1 -26.35 -61.67 3.40
CA MET A 1 -25.60 -60.42 3.19
C MET A 1 -26.57 -59.27 2.91
N LYS A 2 -26.79 -58.40 3.91
CA LYS A 2 -27.45 -57.09 3.84
C LYS A 2 -26.85 -56.25 4.99
N PRO A 3 -26.34 -55.03 4.78
CA PRO A 3 -25.74 -54.26 5.87
C PRO A 3 -26.84 -53.57 6.69
N ARG A 4 -26.72 -53.67 8.01
CA ARG A 4 -27.60 -53.03 8.99
C ARG A 4 -26.98 -51.69 9.39
N VAL A 5 -27.58 -50.60 8.93
CA VAL A 5 -27.20 -49.23 9.29
C VAL A 5 -27.44 -49.04 10.79
N ARG A 6 -26.38 -48.77 11.56
CA ARG A 6 -26.47 -48.38 12.96
C ARG A 6 -26.30 -46.86 13.03
N SER A 7 -27.34 -46.20 13.55
CA SER A 7 -27.34 -44.79 13.93
C SER A 7 -26.29 -44.56 15.02
N ALA A 8 -25.33 -43.67 14.77
CA ALA A 8 -24.35 -43.26 15.76
C ALA A 8 -24.70 -41.84 16.22
N SER A 9 -25.07 -41.71 17.49
CA SER A 9 -25.21 -40.42 18.17
C SER A 9 -23.88 -39.67 18.10
N ILE A 10 -23.88 -38.48 17.52
CA ILE A 10 -22.76 -37.53 17.64
C ILE A 10 -22.66 -37.13 19.12
N MET A 11 -21.60 -37.60 19.78
CA MET A 11 -21.14 -36.96 21.02
C MET A 11 -20.47 -35.64 20.62
N MET A 12 -20.94 -34.52 21.18
CA MET A 12 -20.19 -33.27 21.13
C MET A 12 -18.88 -33.45 21.89
N VAL A 13 -17.80 -33.70 21.16
CA VAL A 13 -16.43 -33.65 21.67
C VAL A 13 -16.11 -32.18 21.95
N ARG A 14 -15.82 -31.84 23.21
CA ARG A 14 -15.33 -30.51 23.61
C ARG A 14 -14.06 -30.21 22.81
N PRO A 15 -13.90 -29.01 22.22
CA PRO A 15 -12.69 -28.71 21.47
C PRO A 15 -11.50 -28.69 22.44
N GLU A 16 -10.59 -29.64 22.25
CA GLU A 16 -9.30 -29.67 22.89
C GLU A 16 -8.51 -28.44 22.41
N GLN A 17 -8.10 -27.59 23.34
CA GLN A 17 -7.47 -26.31 23.04
C GLN A 17 -6.06 -26.54 22.53
N THR A 18 -5.84 -26.33 21.22
CA THR A 18 -4.49 -26.31 20.64
C THR A 18 -3.68 -25.14 21.21
N PRO A 19 -2.49 -25.38 21.78
CA PRO A 19 -1.68 -24.32 22.38
C PRO A 19 -1.09 -23.39 21.31
N CYS A 20 -1.02 -22.10 21.62
CA CYS A 20 -0.43 -21.10 20.76
C CYS A 20 1.10 -21.27 20.70
N LEU A 21 1.63 -21.62 19.52
CA LEU A 21 3.07 -21.85 19.29
C LEU A 21 3.95 -20.59 19.43
N ARG A 22 3.37 -19.42 19.71
CA ARG A 22 4.10 -18.15 19.84
C ARG A 22 4.42 -17.75 21.29
N CYS A 23 3.72 -18.28 22.29
CA CYS A 23 4.02 -17.95 23.70
C CYS A 23 3.87 -19.10 24.71
N GLY A 24 3.53 -20.33 24.28
CA GLY A 24 3.63 -21.52 25.11
C GLY A 24 2.72 -21.57 26.35
N HIS A 25 1.75 -20.67 26.48
CA HIS A 25 0.86 -20.65 27.65
C HIS A 25 -0.34 -21.60 27.47
N THR A 26 -0.40 -22.63 28.33
CA THR A 26 -1.64 -23.37 28.61
C THR A 26 -2.27 -22.78 29.88
N GLY A 27 -3.24 -21.88 29.73
CA GLY A 27 -3.99 -21.38 30.87
C GLY A 27 -4.94 -20.25 30.53
N SER A 28 -6.21 -20.42 30.91
CA SER A 28 -7.16 -19.32 31.08
C SER A 28 -6.55 -18.27 32.03
N PRO A 29 -6.79 -16.96 31.83
CA PRO A 29 -6.30 -15.96 32.76
C PRO A 29 -6.92 -16.19 34.15
N PRO A 30 -6.15 -16.05 35.25
CA PRO A 30 -6.72 -16.11 36.58
C PRO A 30 -7.69 -14.94 36.75
N SER A 31 -8.97 -15.26 36.92
CA SER A 31 -9.98 -14.31 37.34
C SER A 31 -9.72 -13.89 38.78
N SER A 32 -9.73 -12.57 39.01
CA SER A 32 -10.23 -11.85 40.21
C SER A 32 -9.23 -10.97 40.97
N LEU A 33 -8.96 -9.78 40.41
CA LEU A 33 -8.83 -8.54 41.18
C LEU A 33 -9.59 -7.44 40.41
N PRO A 34 -10.36 -6.55 41.07
CA PRO A 34 -10.99 -5.43 40.39
C PRO A 34 -9.91 -4.41 40.03
N MET A 35 -9.37 -4.50 38.81
CA MET A 35 -8.53 -3.43 38.28
C MET A 35 -9.37 -2.15 38.20
N SER A 36 -8.82 -1.06 38.73
CA SER A 36 -9.43 0.25 38.59
C SER A 36 -9.46 0.66 37.11
N LEU A 37 -10.43 1.49 36.71
CA LEU A 37 -10.46 2.05 35.35
C LEU A 37 -9.16 2.80 34.99
N GLN A 38 -8.45 3.31 36.01
CA GLN A 38 -7.14 3.94 35.85
C GLN A 38 -6.08 2.93 35.43
N GLU A 39 -6.02 1.76 36.08
CA GLU A 39 -5.11 0.68 35.67
C GLU A 39 -5.43 0.17 34.27
N VAL A 40 -6.71 -0.01 33.92
CA VAL A 40 -7.10 -0.43 32.55
C VAL A 40 -6.65 0.61 31.51
N SER A 41 -6.79 1.90 31.81
CA SER A 41 -6.31 2.98 30.94
C SER A 41 -4.79 2.98 30.80
N LEU A 42 -4.05 2.74 31.89
CA LEU A 42 -2.60 2.63 31.87
C LEU A 42 -2.13 1.39 31.09
N LEU A 43 -2.74 0.22 31.30
CA LEU A 43 -2.42 -0.99 30.54
C LEU A 43 -2.73 -0.82 29.05
N ASN A 44 -3.84 -0.19 28.67
CA ASN A 44 -4.14 0.10 27.27
C ASN A 44 -3.12 1.07 26.66
N ARG A 45 -2.67 2.09 27.39
CA ARG A 45 -1.61 3.00 26.92
C ARG A 45 -0.27 2.30 26.77
N ILE A 46 0.10 1.42 27.70
CA ILE A 46 1.34 0.63 27.64
C ILE A 46 1.26 -0.39 26.50
N ALA A 47 0.12 -1.05 26.31
CA ALA A 47 -0.10 -1.95 25.18
C ALA A 47 -0.05 -1.20 23.83
N ALA A 48 -0.56 0.04 23.77
CA ALA A 48 -0.47 0.89 22.59
C ALA A 48 0.97 1.39 22.32
N SER A 49 1.75 1.70 23.37
CA SER A 49 3.14 2.14 23.20
C SER A 49 4.11 0.99 22.92
N THR A 50 3.73 -0.24 23.25
CA THR A 50 4.58 -1.44 23.12
C THR A 50 4.10 -2.37 22.00
N ALA A 51 3.14 -1.96 21.16
CA ALA A 51 2.79 -2.69 19.96
C ALA A 51 3.88 -2.44 18.90
N PRO A 52 4.72 -3.43 18.52
CA PRO A 52 5.64 -3.29 17.40
C PRO A 52 4.87 -3.51 16.08
N GLY A 53 3.78 -2.76 15.93
CA GLY A 53 2.82 -2.89 14.83
C GLY A 53 2.54 -1.57 14.12
N SER A 54 2.94 -0.42 14.68
CA SER A 54 3.19 0.76 13.84
C SER A 54 4.49 0.48 13.11
N ARG A 55 4.40 -0.02 11.88
CA ARG A 55 5.50 0.15 10.94
C ARG A 55 5.78 1.65 10.95
N ASP A 56 6.92 2.06 11.49
CA ASP A 56 7.39 3.41 11.26
C ASP A 56 7.47 3.54 9.73
N GLU A 57 6.60 4.37 9.15
CA GLU A 57 6.50 4.55 7.71
C GLU A 57 7.88 4.95 7.20
N SER A 58 8.49 4.07 6.42
CA SER A 58 9.86 4.31 5.95
C SER A 58 9.87 5.48 4.96
N SER A 59 11.04 6.11 4.76
CA SER A 59 11.17 7.21 3.79
C SER A 59 10.68 6.82 2.40
N LEU A 60 10.96 5.59 1.95
CA LEU A 60 10.50 5.10 0.64
C LEU A 60 8.99 4.82 0.62
N GLU A 61 8.42 4.42 1.74
CA GLU A 61 6.98 4.19 1.87
C GLU A 61 6.21 5.50 1.75
N LEU A 62 6.68 6.54 2.44
CA LEU A 62 6.13 7.89 2.33
C LEU A 62 6.30 8.45 0.92
N GLU A 63 7.46 8.22 0.28
CA GLU A 63 7.70 8.62 -1.12
C GLU A 63 6.75 7.91 -2.08
N ALA A 64 6.55 6.59 -1.94
CA ALA A 64 5.62 5.83 -2.76
C ALA A 64 4.18 6.34 -2.60
N ILE A 65 3.75 6.60 -1.38
CA ILE A 65 2.41 7.14 -1.09
C ILE A 65 2.23 8.53 -1.70
N ALA A 66 3.23 9.41 -1.54
CA ALA A 66 3.23 10.74 -2.14
C ALA A 66 3.13 10.64 -3.67
N ALA A 67 3.92 9.77 -4.29
CA ALA A 67 3.92 9.56 -5.73
C ALA A 67 2.57 9.05 -6.27
N VAL A 68 1.95 8.07 -5.59
CA VAL A 68 0.59 7.58 -5.91
C VAL A 68 -0.41 8.73 -5.90
N HIS A 69 -0.40 9.52 -4.82
CA HIS A 69 -1.32 10.64 -4.67
C HIS A 69 -1.10 11.72 -5.74
N GLU A 70 0.15 12.12 -5.97
CA GLU A 70 0.51 13.19 -6.89
C GLU A 70 0.17 12.87 -8.34
N LEU A 71 0.39 11.63 -8.77
CA LEU A 71 0.30 11.23 -10.18
C LEU A 71 -1.01 10.53 -10.56
N SER A 72 -1.86 10.18 -9.59
CA SER A 72 -3.18 9.54 -9.81
C SER A 72 -4.03 10.16 -10.92
N PHE A 73 -3.93 11.48 -11.12
CA PHE A 73 -4.71 12.20 -12.14
C PHE A 73 -4.20 12.01 -13.58
N ALA A 74 -2.97 11.54 -13.77
CA ALA A 74 -2.26 11.53 -15.05
C ALA A 74 -2.01 10.11 -15.59
N VAL A 75 -2.68 9.12 -14.99
CA VAL A 75 -2.58 7.68 -15.27
C VAL A 75 -3.98 7.07 -15.23
N ALA A 76 -4.17 5.90 -15.82
CA ALA A 76 -5.44 5.17 -15.69
C ALA A 76 -5.59 4.58 -14.28
N SER A 77 -4.51 4.04 -13.71
CA SER A 77 -4.46 3.63 -12.30
C SER A 77 -3.03 3.65 -11.77
N ILE A 78 -2.89 3.84 -10.45
CA ILE A 78 -1.60 3.72 -9.75
C ILE A 78 -1.86 3.29 -8.30
N SER A 79 -1.06 2.35 -7.79
CA SER A 79 -1.15 1.88 -6.41
C SER A 79 0.14 1.19 -5.98
N VAL A 80 0.41 1.21 -4.67
CA VAL A 80 1.43 0.32 -4.08
C VAL A 80 0.96 -1.13 -4.25
N SER A 81 1.87 -2.03 -4.64
CA SER A 81 1.54 -3.45 -4.78
C SER A 81 1.25 -4.07 -3.42
N GLU A 82 0.16 -4.84 -3.35
CA GLU A 82 -0.20 -5.65 -2.17
C GLU A 82 0.36 -7.08 -2.26
N MET A 83 0.81 -7.48 -3.45
CA MET A 83 1.23 -8.85 -3.76
C MET A 83 2.75 -9.01 -3.67
N LEU A 84 3.51 -7.93 -3.82
CA LEU A 84 4.97 -7.95 -3.86
C LEU A 84 5.60 -7.46 -2.54
N PRO A 85 6.89 -7.79 -2.28
CA PRO A 85 7.55 -7.42 -1.04
C PRO A 85 7.55 -5.91 -0.76
N ARG A 86 7.15 -5.53 0.45
CA ARG A 86 7.17 -4.14 0.94
C ARG A 86 8.10 -4.03 2.14
N THR A 87 9.28 -3.47 1.92
CA THR A 87 10.35 -3.32 2.92
C THR A 87 10.81 -1.86 3.00
N PRO A 88 11.51 -1.44 4.07
CA PRO A 88 12.02 -0.07 4.19
C PRO A 88 12.97 0.38 3.06
N GLU A 89 13.56 -0.56 2.32
CA GLU A 89 14.56 -0.30 1.27
C GLU A 89 14.05 -0.59 -0.16
N LEU A 90 12.86 -1.19 -0.27
CA LEU A 90 12.27 -1.61 -1.54
C LEU A 90 10.75 -1.64 -1.44
N ILE A 91 10.10 -0.86 -2.31
CA ILE A 91 8.64 -0.79 -2.47
C ILE A 91 8.29 -1.06 -3.93
N PHE A 92 7.25 -1.86 -4.18
CA PHE A 92 6.71 -2.04 -5.53
C PHE A 92 5.46 -1.20 -5.74
N VAL A 93 5.36 -0.57 -6.91
CA VAL A 93 4.24 0.28 -7.32
C VAL A 93 3.76 -0.20 -8.68
N ASN A 94 2.47 -0.42 -8.81
CA ASN A 94 1.84 -0.69 -10.10
C ASN A 94 1.32 0.61 -10.70
N VAL A 95 1.51 0.77 -12.00
CA VAL A 95 0.93 1.86 -12.78
C VAL A 95 0.33 1.33 -14.07
N THR A 96 -0.87 1.78 -14.40
CA THR A 96 -1.47 1.63 -15.73
C THR A 96 -1.47 3.01 -16.36
N THR A 97 -0.77 3.19 -17.47
CA THR A 97 -0.71 4.48 -18.15
C THR A 97 -2.05 4.85 -18.78
N VAL A 98 -2.18 6.08 -19.28
CA VAL A 98 -3.42 6.52 -19.94
C VAL A 98 -3.68 5.82 -21.28
N GLU A 99 -2.68 5.11 -21.80
CA GLU A 99 -2.74 4.25 -22.97
C GLU A 99 -3.07 2.78 -22.60
N ASP A 100 -3.53 2.54 -21.36
CA ASP A 100 -3.87 1.20 -20.83
C ASP A 100 -2.68 0.22 -20.79
N GLN A 101 -1.45 0.73 -20.74
CA GLN A 101 -0.26 -0.11 -20.62
C GLN A 101 0.10 -0.31 -19.14
N PRO A 102 0.06 -1.55 -18.61
CA PRO A 102 0.47 -1.83 -17.25
C PRO A 102 1.99 -1.93 -17.12
N TYR A 103 2.48 -1.48 -15.97
CA TYR A 103 3.85 -1.63 -15.52
C TYR A 103 3.87 -1.94 -14.02
N CYS A 104 4.82 -2.79 -13.62
CA CYS A 104 5.26 -2.86 -12.23
C CYS A 104 6.60 -2.14 -12.12
N LEU A 105 6.71 -1.31 -11.10
CA LEU A 105 7.87 -0.49 -10.80
C LEU A 105 8.43 -0.89 -9.45
N GLU A 106 9.74 -0.78 -9.29
CA GLU A 106 10.37 -0.75 -7.99
C GLU A 106 10.83 0.67 -7.65
N LEU A 107 10.71 1.01 -6.38
CA LEU A 107 11.30 2.17 -5.75
C LEU A 107 12.33 1.69 -4.73
N THR A 108 13.56 2.18 -4.88
CA THR A 108 14.68 1.96 -3.95
C THR A 108 15.40 3.28 -3.71
N HIS A 109 16.42 3.29 -2.86
CA HIS A 109 17.31 4.45 -2.72
C HIS A 109 18.11 4.81 -4.00
N LYS A 110 18.13 3.94 -5.03
CA LYS A 110 18.70 4.27 -6.35
C LYS A 110 17.72 5.03 -7.25
N GLY A 111 16.45 5.14 -6.84
CA GLY A 111 15.36 5.72 -7.62
C GLY A 111 14.37 4.67 -8.11
N TRP A 112 13.72 5.01 -9.22
CA TRP A 112 12.59 4.30 -9.81
C TRP A 112 13.01 3.45 -11.00
N ARG A 113 12.54 2.21 -11.11
CA ARG A 113 12.84 1.33 -12.24
C ARG A 113 11.65 0.47 -12.62
N ILE A 114 11.52 0.17 -13.91
CA ILE A 114 10.53 -0.79 -14.42
C ILE A 114 11.01 -2.21 -14.14
N THR A 115 10.19 -3.02 -13.49
CA THR A 115 10.49 -4.43 -13.21
C THR A 115 9.70 -5.37 -14.10
N SER A 116 8.53 -4.96 -14.58
CA SER A 116 7.73 -5.75 -15.52
C SER A 116 6.74 -4.89 -16.31
N LEU A 117 6.26 -5.44 -17.44
CA LEU A 117 5.13 -4.90 -18.23
C LEU A 117 3.79 -5.50 -17.80
N ARG A 118 3.72 -6.01 -16.56
CA ARG A 118 2.55 -6.63 -15.96
C ARG A 118 2.43 -6.14 -14.53
N THR A 119 1.20 -5.92 -14.09
CA THR A 119 0.85 -5.62 -12.69
C THR A 119 1.33 -6.76 -11.78
N ASP A 120 1.85 -6.41 -10.60
CA ASP A 120 2.27 -7.36 -9.56
C ASP A 120 3.28 -8.41 -10.05
N CYS A 121 4.16 -8.03 -10.98
CA CYS A 121 5.16 -8.91 -11.56
C CYS A 121 6.54 -8.25 -11.50
N MET A 122 7.56 -9.05 -11.20
CA MET A 122 8.96 -8.62 -11.18
C MET A 122 9.79 -9.25 -12.31
N ILE A 123 9.12 -9.87 -13.29
CA ILE A 123 9.76 -10.51 -14.43
C ILE A 123 9.87 -9.49 -15.55
N GLY A 124 11.08 -8.99 -15.76
CA GLY A 124 11.42 -8.13 -16.89
C GLY A 124 11.54 -8.91 -18.20
N ASP A 125 11.70 -8.17 -19.31
CA ASP A 125 11.94 -8.74 -20.63
C ASP A 125 13.40 -8.51 -21.05
N PHE A 126 14.15 -9.61 -21.13
CA PHE A 126 15.59 -9.62 -21.48
C PHE A 126 15.89 -9.10 -22.89
N THR A 127 14.89 -9.04 -23.78
CA THR A 127 15.07 -8.47 -25.12
C THR A 127 15.17 -6.95 -25.12
N ARG A 128 14.74 -6.30 -24.03
CA ARG A 128 14.75 -4.84 -23.85
C ARG A 128 15.48 -4.46 -22.57
N LEU A 129 16.72 -4.95 -22.43
CA LEU A 129 17.51 -4.82 -21.20
C LEU A 129 17.60 -3.38 -20.68
N ASP A 130 17.81 -2.41 -21.57
CA ASP A 130 17.91 -0.98 -21.21
C ASP A 130 16.66 -0.49 -20.47
N LEU A 131 15.48 -0.98 -20.82
CA LEU A 131 14.22 -0.57 -20.20
C LEU A 131 14.12 -1.05 -18.74
N PHE A 132 14.55 -2.28 -18.46
CA PHE A 132 14.40 -2.93 -17.15
C PHE A 132 15.61 -2.77 -16.22
N THR A 133 16.69 -2.12 -16.69
CA THR A 133 17.90 -1.91 -15.90
C THR A 133 18.16 -0.43 -15.57
N THR A 134 17.47 0.49 -16.24
CA THR A 134 17.61 1.93 -16.02
C THR A 134 16.85 2.40 -14.79
N TYR A 135 17.55 3.06 -13.86
CA TYR A 135 16.95 3.80 -12.77
C TYR A 135 16.73 5.26 -13.18
N TYR A 136 15.61 5.82 -12.73
CA TYR A 136 15.24 7.21 -12.91
C TYR A 136 15.17 7.90 -11.55
N ASP A 137 15.67 9.13 -11.46
CA ASP A 137 15.72 9.89 -10.20
C ASP A 137 14.32 10.25 -9.66
N SER A 138 13.30 10.22 -10.52
CA SER A 138 11.91 10.50 -10.13
C SER A 138 10.91 9.70 -10.97
N LEU A 139 9.73 9.45 -10.40
CA LEU A 139 8.63 8.84 -11.15
C LEU A 139 8.19 9.74 -12.33
N TYR A 140 8.34 11.06 -12.21
CA TYR A 140 8.09 12.02 -13.30
C TYR A 140 8.96 11.74 -14.53
N ALA A 141 10.27 11.57 -14.33
CA ALA A 141 11.21 11.26 -15.42
C ALA A 141 10.92 9.91 -16.07
N LEU A 142 10.54 8.92 -15.26
CA LEU A 142 10.12 7.60 -15.76
C LEU A 142 8.83 7.70 -16.58
N MET A 143 7.82 8.43 -16.09
CA MET A 143 6.53 8.61 -16.77
C MET A 143 6.67 9.34 -18.11
N ASP A 144 7.53 10.35 -18.20
CA ASP A 144 7.86 11.05 -19.46
C ASP A 144 8.42 10.08 -20.52
N ARG A 145 9.04 8.97 -20.10
CA ARG A 145 9.60 7.95 -20.99
C ARG A 145 8.59 6.89 -21.43
N ILE A 146 7.65 6.51 -20.56
CA ILE A 146 6.76 5.35 -20.77
C ILE A 146 5.32 5.71 -21.16
N SER A 147 4.90 6.96 -20.97
CA SER A 147 3.51 7.40 -21.18
C SER A 147 3.48 8.69 -22.01
N PRO A 148 3.35 8.59 -23.34
CA PRO A 148 3.25 9.77 -24.20
C PRO A 148 2.13 10.75 -23.81
N GLY A 149 1.00 10.23 -23.33
CA GLY A 149 -0.17 10.99 -22.89
C GLY A 149 -0.03 11.64 -21.52
N TYR A 150 0.96 11.21 -20.71
CA TYR A 150 1.23 11.77 -19.39
C TYR A 150 1.45 13.29 -19.44
N ARG A 151 2.30 13.76 -20.36
CA ARG A 151 2.62 15.19 -20.50
C ARG A 151 1.38 16.03 -20.82
N SER A 152 0.48 15.50 -21.65
CA SER A 152 -0.78 16.20 -21.97
C SER A 152 -1.63 16.38 -20.72
N ARG A 153 -1.86 15.31 -19.94
CA ARG A 153 -2.63 15.37 -18.70
C ARG A 153 -2.00 16.30 -17.67
N PHE A 154 -0.68 16.25 -17.55
CA PHE A 154 0.07 17.12 -16.65
C PHE A 154 -0.15 18.60 -16.98
N ASN A 155 0.00 18.95 -18.27
CA ASN A 155 -0.24 20.31 -18.75
C ASN A 155 -1.69 20.76 -18.53
N ASP A 156 -2.67 19.88 -18.74
CA ASP A 156 -4.08 20.19 -18.52
C ASP A 156 -4.37 20.51 -17.05
N LYS A 157 -3.80 19.76 -16.10
CA LYS A 157 -3.93 20.03 -14.66
C LYS A 157 -3.26 21.35 -14.28
N LEU A 158 -2.08 21.65 -14.84
CA LEU A 158 -1.41 22.93 -14.62
C LEU A 158 -2.26 24.09 -15.14
N ALA A 159 -2.74 24.01 -16.38
CA ALA A 159 -3.59 25.04 -16.98
C ALA A 159 -4.87 25.25 -16.16
N LEU A 160 -5.48 24.17 -15.66
CA LEU A 160 -6.64 24.27 -14.80
C LEU A 160 -6.34 25.01 -13.48
N LYS A 161 -5.22 24.69 -12.82
CA LYS A 161 -4.80 25.37 -11.59
C LYS A 161 -4.51 26.85 -11.80
N VAL A 162 -3.85 27.21 -12.91
CA VAL A 162 -3.58 28.61 -13.27
C VAL A 162 -4.89 29.38 -13.43
N ARG A 163 -5.83 28.84 -14.22
CA ARG A 163 -7.15 29.45 -14.41
C ARG A 163 -7.92 29.63 -13.10
N MET A 164 -7.87 28.64 -12.21
CA MET A 164 -8.52 28.72 -10.89
C MET A 164 -7.91 29.81 -9.99
N ALA A 165 -6.58 29.97 -10.04
CA ALA A 165 -5.89 31.02 -9.29
C ALA A 165 -6.25 32.42 -9.81
N GLU A 166 -6.26 32.62 -11.14
CA GLU A 166 -6.66 33.89 -11.76
C GLU A 166 -8.08 34.30 -11.39
N VAL A 167 -9.04 33.37 -11.44
CA VAL A 167 -10.43 33.62 -11.02
C VAL A 167 -10.52 33.98 -9.54
N SER A 168 -9.75 33.31 -8.69
CA SER A 168 -9.76 33.56 -7.24
C SER A 168 -9.20 34.94 -6.91
N PHE A 169 -8.12 35.33 -7.59
CA PHE A 169 -7.51 36.65 -7.45
C PHE A 169 -8.45 37.76 -7.95
N GLY A 170 -9.08 37.57 -9.11
CA GLY A 170 -10.05 38.51 -9.66
C GLY A 170 -11.25 38.75 -8.73
N LYS A 171 -11.81 37.69 -8.14
CA LYS A 171 -12.91 37.81 -7.15
C LYS A 171 -12.51 38.59 -5.91
N LEU A 172 -11.29 38.36 -5.41
CA LEU A 172 -10.75 39.11 -4.27
C LEU A 172 -10.60 40.60 -4.60
N LEU A 173 -10.14 40.93 -5.80
CA LEU A 173 -10.00 42.32 -6.24
C LEU A 173 -11.36 43.02 -6.35
N THR A 174 -12.38 42.35 -6.88
CA THR A 174 -13.75 42.90 -6.98
C THR A 174 -14.43 43.09 -5.62
N LEU A 175 -14.07 42.30 -4.60
CA LEU A 175 -14.59 42.48 -3.23
C LEU A 175 -13.90 43.63 -2.47
N LEU A 176 -12.76 44.13 -2.96
CA LEU A 176 -11.96 45.19 -2.33
C LEU A 176 -12.14 46.56 -2.99
N THR A 177 -12.95 46.66 -4.05
CA THR A 177 -13.30 47.90 -4.78
C THR A 177 -14.78 48.20 -4.65
#